data_AF-A0A924ZNS7-F1
#
_entry.id   AF-A0A924ZNS7-F1
#
_cell.length_a   1.000
_cell.length_b   1.000
_cell.length_c   1.000
_cell.angle_alpha   90.00
_cell.angle_beta   90.00
_cell.angle_gamma   90.00
#
_symmetry.space_group_name_H-M   'P 1'
#
loop_
_entity.id
_entity.type
_entity.pdbx_description
1 polymer ?
#
loop_
_entity_poly.entity_id
_entity_poly.type
_entity_poly.pdbx_seq_one_letter_code
_entity_poly.pdbx_strand_id
1 'polypeptide(L)'
;MMYDWSVKQRNVILITGHTHQPVFASLTYLERIYRKLGVAQKTANRAEIDKLEEELKTRIRKGDMPPDFTTYKPNYFNTGCCCFDDGDITGIEIANGNIRLIKWEYNKEGIPKRIVLEEISLETFLTVAL
;
A
#
# COMPACT_ATOMS: atom_id res chain seq x y z
N MET A 1 -9.97 5.95 12.27
CA MET A 1 -10.84 7.12 12.03
C MET A 1 -11.18 7.30 10.55
N MET A 2 -10.24 7.67 9.66
CA MET A 2 -10.56 7.93 8.24
C MET A 2 -11.07 6.68 7.51
N TYR A 3 -10.45 5.52 7.79
CA TYR A 3 -10.92 4.23 7.30
C TYR A 3 -12.35 3.92 7.79
N ASP A 4 -12.60 4.01 9.10
CA ASP A 4 -13.92 3.73 9.69
C ASP A 4 -15.02 4.65 9.13
N TRP A 5 -14.67 5.89 8.81
CA TRP A 5 -15.57 6.82 8.14
C TRP A 5 -15.82 6.42 6.67
N SER A 6 -14.77 6.04 5.92
CA SER A 6 -14.87 5.71 4.49
C SER A 6 -15.66 4.43 4.26
N VAL A 7 -15.53 3.43 5.14
CA VAL A 7 -16.27 2.16 5.06
C VAL A 7 -17.80 2.38 5.05
N LYS A 8 -18.27 3.41 5.76
CA LYS A 8 -19.71 3.76 5.88
C LYS A 8 -20.27 4.47 4.66
N GLN A 9 -19.43 4.96 3.74
CA GLN A 9 -19.87 5.70 2.56
C GLN A 9 -20.18 4.78 1.38
N ARG A 10 -21.09 5.18 0.49
CA ARG A 10 -21.37 4.50 -0.79
C ARG A 10 -20.79 5.30 -1.94
N ASN A 11 -20.20 4.64 -2.94
CA ASN A 11 -19.65 5.29 -4.14
C ASN A 11 -18.60 6.39 -3.87
N VAL A 12 -17.80 6.21 -2.81
CA VAL A 12 -16.74 7.15 -2.41
C VAL A 12 -15.41 6.44 -2.31
N ILE A 13 -14.41 7.01 -2.99
CA ILE A 13 -12.98 6.75 -2.79
C ILE A 13 -12.43 7.91 -1.97
N LEU A 14 -11.80 7.61 -0.83
CA LEU A 14 -11.14 8.61 0.00
C LEU A 14 -9.62 8.54 -0.22
N ILE A 15 -9.02 9.65 -0.66
CA ILE A 15 -7.56 9.80 -0.78
C ILE A 15 -7.11 10.86 0.22
N THR A 16 -6.28 10.48 1.19
CA THR A 16 -5.69 11.40 2.17
C THR A 16 -4.17 11.52 1.96
N GLY A 17 -3.54 12.55 2.54
CA GLY A 17 -2.08 12.69 2.56
C GLY A 17 -1.54 13.14 3.91
N HIS A 18 -0.22 13.37 3.98
CA HIS A 18 0.53 13.88 5.15
C HIS A 18 0.79 12.90 6.31
N THR A 19 0.58 11.60 6.14
CA THR A 19 0.91 10.62 7.19
C THR A 19 2.16 9.84 6.85
N HIS A 20 2.95 9.44 7.87
CA HIS A 20 4.21 8.70 7.67
C HIS A 20 4.06 7.36 6.93
N GLN A 21 2.87 6.74 6.97
CA GLN A 21 2.63 5.42 6.36
C GLN A 21 1.61 5.52 5.21
N PRO A 22 2.00 5.18 3.97
CA PRO A 22 1.06 5.10 2.86
C PRO A 22 0.11 3.91 3.03
N VAL A 23 -1.13 4.09 2.56
CA VAL A 23 -2.18 3.07 2.55
C VAL A 23 -2.70 2.99 1.13
N PHE A 24 -2.77 1.79 0.56
CA PHE A 24 -3.27 1.60 -0.80
C PHE A 24 -4.42 0.62 -0.78
N ALA A 25 -5.56 0.97 -1.36
CA ALA A 25 -6.78 0.13 -1.36
C ALA A 25 -7.10 -0.46 0.02
N SER A 26 -7.05 0.38 1.06
CA SER A 26 -7.30 0.06 2.47
C SER A 26 -6.31 -0.91 3.10
N LEU A 27 -5.13 -1.08 2.51
CA LEU A 27 -4.07 -1.93 3.04
C LEU A 27 -2.79 -1.12 3.23
N THR A 28 -2.28 -1.17 4.46
CA THR A 28 -0.90 -0.86 4.81
C THR A 28 0.06 -1.81 4.09
N TYR A 29 1.34 -1.46 4.11
CA TYR A 29 2.38 -2.34 3.58
C TYR A 29 2.44 -3.69 4.31
N LEU A 30 2.28 -3.69 5.64
CA LEU A 30 2.33 -4.91 6.45
C LEU A 30 1.19 -5.88 6.11
N GLU A 31 -0.03 -5.36 5.94
CA GLU A 31 -1.20 -6.16 5.52
C GLU A 31 -1.01 -6.79 4.14
N ARG A 32 -0.34 -6.08 3.23
CA ARG A 32 0.00 -6.61 1.91
C ARG A 32 0.98 -7.77 2.00
N ILE A 33 1.99 -7.66 2.87
CA ILE A 33 2.92 -8.77 3.13
C ILE A 33 2.15 -10.00 3.64
N TYR A 34 1.26 -9.83 4.63
CA TYR A 34 0.44 -10.94 5.13
C TYR A 34 -0.42 -11.58 4.03
N ARG A 35 -1.07 -10.78 3.17
CA ARG A 35 -1.84 -11.30 2.04
C ARG A 35 -0.97 -12.07 1.04
N LYS A 36 0.20 -11.53 0.67
CA LYS A 36 1.17 -12.20 -0.22
C LYS A 36 1.67 -13.51 0.38
N LEU A 37 1.94 -13.52 1.69
CA LEU A 37 2.38 -14.72 2.40
C LEU A 37 1.31 -15.81 2.36
N GLY A 38 0.04 -15.47 2.61
CA GLY A 38 -1.07 -16.41 2.51
C GLY A 38 -1.24 -17.01 1.10
N VAL A 39 -0.94 -16.25 0.04
CA VAL A 39 -0.90 -16.76 -1.34
C VAL A 39 0.30 -17.68 -1.55
N ALA A 40 1.50 -17.25 -1.15
CA ALA A 40 2.74 -18.01 -1.30
C ALA A 40 2.72 -19.36 -0.57
N GLN A 41 2.09 -19.40 0.62
CA GLN A 41 1.83 -20.62 1.38
C GLN A 41 0.92 -21.59 0.61
N LYS A 42 -0.16 -21.09 0.01
CA LYS A 42 -1.08 -21.91 -0.81
C LYS A 42 -0.41 -22.46 -2.08
N THR A 43 0.52 -21.71 -2.67
CA THR A 43 1.26 -22.13 -3.86
C THR A 43 2.57 -22.85 -3.53
N ALA A 44 2.86 -23.13 -2.25
CA ALA A 44 4.09 -23.76 -1.77
C ALA A 44 5.41 -23.10 -2.25
N ASN A 45 5.40 -21.79 -2.49
CA ASN A 45 6.58 -21.07 -2.97
C ASN A 45 7.52 -20.70 -1.79
N ARG A 46 8.43 -21.61 -1.45
CA ARG A 46 9.35 -21.45 -0.31
C ARG A 46 10.23 -20.20 -0.38
N ALA A 47 10.78 -19.89 -1.55
CA ALA A 47 11.65 -18.72 -1.71
C ALA A 47 10.92 -17.40 -1.43
N GLU A 48 9.66 -17.28 -1.87
CA GLU A 48 8.84 -16.09 -1.60
C GLU A 48 8.40 -16.03 -0.13
N ILE A 49 8.11 -17.19 0.48
CA ILE A 49 7.78 -17.27 1.91
C ILE A 49 8.93 -16.74 2.77
N ASP A 50 10.14 -17.25 2.57
CA ASP A 50 11.30 -16.88 3.37
C ASP A 50 11.60 -15.38 3.26
N LYS A 51 11.49 -14.83 2.04
CA LYS A 51 11.65 -13.41 1.76
C LYS A 51 10.62 -12.56 2.50
N LEU A 52 9.34 -12.94 2.42
CA LEU A 52 8.25 -12.20 3.05
C LEU A 52 8.32 -12.27 4.58
N GLU A 53 8.75 -13.40 5.16
CA GLU A 53 8.93 -13.54 6.60
C GLU A 53 10.06 -12.66 7.15
N GLU A 54 11.20 -12.57 6.44
CA GLU A 54 12.29 -11.67 6.82
C GLU A 54 11.88 -10.19 6.75
N GLU A 55 11.11 -9.84 5.71
CA GLU A 55 10.57 -8.49 5.58
C GLU A 55 9.56 -8.16 6.69
N LEU A 56 8.69 -9.11 7.04
CA LEU A 56 7.74 -8.98 8.15
C LEU A 56 8.45 -8.74 9.48
N LYS A 57 9.50 -9.53 9.79
CA LYS A 57 10.33 -9.35 11.00
C LYS A 57 10.94 -7.94 11.06
N THR A 58 11.45 -7.45 9.93
CA THR A 58 12.05 -6.12 9.83
C THR A 58 11.02 -5.02 10.10
N ARG A 59 9.80 -5.15 9.57
CA ARG A 59 8.72 -4.18 9.74
C ARG A 59 8.15 -4.14 11.16
N ILE A 60 7.93 -5.31 11.77
CA ILE A 60 7.49 -5.40 13.17
C ILE A 60 8.54 -4.76 14.11
N ARG A 61 9.85 -4.97 13.85
CA ARG A 61 10.92 -4.31 14.61
C ARG A 61 10.92 -2.78 14.48
N LYS A 62 10.44 -2.24 13.35
CA LYS A 62 10.28 -0.79 13.13
C LYS A 62 9.03 -0.20 13.78
N GLY A 63 8.21 -1.04 14.44
CA GLY A 63 7.03 -0.60 15.19
C GLY A 63 5.72 -0.66 14.42
N ASP A 64 5.68 -1.29 13.23
CA ASP A 64 4.44 -1.49 12.49
C ASP A 64 3.50 -2.40 13.28
N MET A 65 2.26 -1.97 13.50
CA MET A 65 1.26 -2.74 14.24
C MET A 65 0.65 -3.84 13.36
N PRO A 66 0.45 -5.06 13.91
CA PRO A 66 -0.25 -6.12 13.20
C PRO A 66 -1.70 -5.70 12.91
N PRO A 67 -2.22 -6.07 11.73
CA PRO A 67 -3.52 -5.60 11.29
C PRO A 67 -4.71 -6.25 11.98
N ASP A 68 -5.81 -5.50 12.01
CA ASP A 68 -7.15 -5.97 12.38
C ASP A 68 -7.97 -6.23 11.11
N PHE A 69 -8.33 -7.49 10.86
CA PHE A 69 -9.02 -7.92 9.64
C PHE A 69 -10.56 -7.94 9.74
N THR A 70 -11.15 -7.30 10.74
CA THR A 70 -12.60 -7.45 11.04
C THR A 70 -13.55 -6.89 9.97
N THR A 71 -13.14 -5.90 9.16
CA THR A 71 -13.95 -5.38 8.05
C THR A 71 -13.04 -4.83 6.96
N TYR A 72 -13.23 -5.25 5.70
CA TYR A 72 -12.42 -4.83 4.56
C TYR A 72 -13.28 -4.21 3.44
N LYS A 73 -13.12 -2.90 3.21
CA LYS A 73 -13.62 -2.20 2.02
C LYS A 73 -12.46 -1.46 1.37
N PRO A 74 -12.09 -1.72 0.10
CA PRO A 74 -10.87 -1.18 -0.51
C PRO A 74 -10.98 0.28 -0.95
N ASN A 75 -11.75 1.13 -0.26
CA ASN A 75 -12.07 2.48 -0.73
C ASN A 75 -11.24 3.60 -0.07
N TYR A 76 -10.22 3.27 0.72
CA TYR A 76 -9.35 4.23 1.38
C TYR A 76 -7.92 4.17 0.84
N PHE A 77 -7.37 5.32 0.51
CA PHE A 77 -6.00 5.52 0.06
C PHE A 77 -5.36 6.62 0.90
N ASN A 78 -4.07 6.47 1.15
CA ASN A 78 -3.23 7.47 1.75
C ASN A 78 -1.94 7.58 0.93
N THR A 79 -1.64 8.79 0.45
CA THR A 79 -0.46 9.07 -0.39
C THR A 79 0.85 8.87 0.36
N GLY A 80 0.85 8.70 1.69
CA GLY A 80 2.06 8.67 2.52
C GLY A 80 2.65 10.06 2.73
N CYS A 81 3.96 10.13 2.88
CA CYS A 81 4.69 11.34 3.25
C CYS A 81 5.42 11.96 2.04
N CYS A 82 5.49 13.29 2.04
CA CYS A 82 6.29 14.11 1.12
C CYS A 82 7.44 14.83 1.84
N CYS A 83 7.67 14.51 3.11
CA CYS A 83 8.65 15.13 3.99
C CYS A 83 9.52 14.06 4.66
N PHE A 84 9.86 12.98 3.96
CA PHE A 84 10.86 12.06 4.48
C PHE A 84 12.22 12.78 4.53
N ASP A 85 12.99 12.56 5.58
CA ASP A 85 14.31 13.21 5.77
C ASP A 85 15.33 12.81 4.69
N ASP A 86 15.06 11.71 3.97
CA ASP A 86 15.84 11.21 2.84
C ASP A 86 15.44 11.85 1.49
N GLY A 87 14.42 12.71 1.48
CA GLY A 87 13.92 13.39 0.28
C GLY A 87 13.01 12.52 -0.60
N ASP A 88 12.67 11.30 -0.17
CA ASP A 88 11.72 10.46 -0.88
C ASP A 88 10.31 11.05 -0.79
N ILE A 89 9.50 10.76 -1.79
CA ILE A 89 8.09 11.19 -1.83
C ILE A 89 7.25 10.01 -2.29
N THR A 90 6.12 9.78 -1.64
CA THR A 90 5.09 8.88 -2.16
C THR A 90 3.84 9.65 -2.59
N GLY A 91 3.10 9.11 -3.55
CA GLY A 91 1.88 9.73 -4.04
C GLY A 91 0.99 8.75 -4.78
N ILE A 92 -0.28 9.14 -4.96
CA ILE A 92 -1.23 8.39 -5.77
C ILE A 92 -1.25 8.96 -7.18
N GLU A 93 -1.02 8.12 -8.18
CA GLU A 93 -1.12 8.46 -9.59
C GLU A 93 -2.36 7.78 -10.19
N ILE A 94 -3.21 8.54 -10.88
CA ILE A 94 -4.37 8.00 -11.62
C ILE A 94 -4.16 8.36 -13.09
N ALA A 95 -3.74 7.37 -13.88
CA ALA A 95 -3.40 7.56 -15.29
C ALA A 95 -3.56 6.25 -16.08
N ASN A 96 -3.97 6.37 -17.34
CA ASN A 96 -4.08 5.26 -18.29
C ASN A 96 -4.96 4.11 -17.74
N GLY A 97 -6.12 4.44 -17.16
CA GLY A 97 -7.05 3.43 -16.63
C GLY A 97 -6.58 2.73 -15.35
N ASN A 98 -5.54 3.23 -14.68
CA ASN A 98 -4.99 2.62 -13.47
C ASN A 98 -4.89 3.64 -12.34
N ILE A 99 -4.96 3.14 -11.10
CA ILE A 99 -4.56 3.86 -9.89
C ILE A 99 -3.31 3.18 -9.33
N ARG A 100 -2.32 3.98 -8.92
CA ARG A 100 -1.00 3.51 -8.47
C ARG A 100 -0.53 4.22 -7.21
N LEU A 101 0.17 3.51 -6.34
CA LEU A 101 1.04 4.11 -5.34
C LEU A 101 2.43 4.22 -5.96
N ILE A 102 2.92 5.45 -6.09
CA ILE A 102 4.23 5.76 -6.66
C ILE A 102 5.16 6.21 -5.55
N LYS A 103 6.43 5.80 -5.64
CA LYS A 103 7.54 6.38 -4.91
C LYS A 103 8.46 7.10 -5.88
N TRP A 104 8.82 8.33 -5.55
CA TRP A 104 9.92 9.07 -6.17
C TRP A 104 11.08 9.08 -5.18
N GLU A 105 12.24 8.67 -5.63
CA GLU A 105 13.49 8.65 -4.87
C GLU A 105 14.65 9.09 -5.77
N TYR A 106 15.76 9.51 -5.18
CA TYR A 106 17.01 9.70 -5.91
C TYR A 106 17.82 8.40 -5.93
N ASN A 107 18.35 8.03 -7.10
CA ASN A 107 19.29 6.91 -7.18
C ASN A 107 20.66 7.31 -6.58
N LYS A 108 21.63 6.38 -6.57
CA LYS A 108 22.98 6.63 -6.04
C LYS A 108 23.75 7.76 -6.76
N GLU A 109 23.35 8.10 -7.98
CA GLU A 109 23.92 9.21 -8.76
C GLU A 109 23.15 10.53 -8.59
N GLY A 110 22.13 10.58 -7.73
CA GLY A 110 21.29 11.76 -7.54
C GLY A 110 20.26 12.00 -8.64
N ILE A 111 19.97 10.98 -9.46
CA ILE A 111 18.97 11.07 -10.54
C ILE A 111 17.59 10.68 -9.98
N PRO A 112 16.54 11.50 -10.16
CA PRO A 112 15.21 11.17 -9.69
C PRO A 112 14.66 9.96 -10.46
N LYS A 113 14.09 9.02 -9.72
CA LYS A 113 13.53 7.77 -10.23
C LYS A 113 12.09 7.61 -9.76
N ARG A 114 11.20 7.27 -10.70
CA ARG A 114 9.80 6.89 -10.44
C ARG A 114 9.69 5.38 -10.28
N ILE A 115 9.13 4.92 -9.18
CA ILE A 115 8.95 3.50 -8.85
C ILE A 115 7.47 3.24 -8.56
N VAL A 116 6.88 2.27 -9.25
CA VAL A 116 5.52 1.80 -8.94
C VAL A 116 5.61 0.84 -7.77
N LEU A 117 5.04 1.22 -6.62
CA LEU A 117 4.97 0.35 -5.44
C LEU A 117 3.76 -0.59 -5.52
N GLU A 118 2.61 -0.05 -5.93
CA GLU A 118 1.37 -0.81 -6.07
C GLU A 118 0.56 -0.27 -7.26
N GLU A 119 -0.20 -1.15 -7.92
CA GLU A 119 -1.03 -0.82 -9.08
C GLU A 119 -2.31 -1.67 -9.07
N ILE A 120 -3.42 -1.07 -9.49
CA ILE A 120 -4.64 -1.78 -9.85
C ILE A 120 -5.35 -1.03 -10.99
N SER A 121 -5.96 -1.76 -11.92
CA SER A 121 -6.80 -1.15 -12.95
C SER A 121 -8.05 -0.54 -12.31
N LEU A 122 -8.49 0.61 -12.81
CA LEU A 122 -9.71 1.27 -12.33
C LEU A 122 -10.94 0.38 -12.54
N GLU A 123 -10.99 -0.36 -13.64
CA GLU A 123 -12.08 -1.30 -13.93
C GLU A 123 -12.20 -2.38 -12.84
N THR A 124 -11.09 -3.09 -12.57
CA THR A 124 -11.06 -4.12 -11.52
C THR A 124 -11.33 -3.49 -10.16
N PHE A 125 -10.77 -2.32 -9.90
CA PHE A 125 -10.95 -1.62 -8.64
C PHE A 125 -12.42 -1.26 -8.39
N LEU A 126 -13.08 -0.60 -9.35
CA LEU A 126 -14.47 -0.16 -9.21
C LEU A 126 -15.44 -1.34 -9.08
N THR A 127 -15.13 -2.50 -9.67
CA THR A 127 -15.93 -3.73 -9.53
C THR A 127 -15.88 -4.32 -8.11
N VAL A 128 -14.77 -4.10 -7.39
CA VAL A 128 -14.53 -4.69 -6.06
C VAL A 128 -14.82 -3.68 -4.94
N ALA A 129 -14.68 -2.39 -5.20
CA ALA A 129 -14.73 -1.33 -4.19
C ALA A 129 -16.10 -0.67 -4.01
N LEU A 130 -16.92 -0.64 -5.07
CA LEU A 130 -18.20 0.09 -5.13
C LEU A 130 -19.36 -0.88 -5.40
#